data_AF-A0AAW1KD91-F1
#
_entry.id   AF-A0AAW1KD91-F1
#
_cell.length_a   1.000
_cell.length_b   1.000
_cell.length_c   1.000
_cell.angle_alpha   90.00
_cell.angle_beta   90.00
_cell.angle_gamma   90.00
#
_symmetry.space_group_name_H-M   'P 1'
#
loop_
_entity.id
_entity.type
_entity.pdbx_description
1 polymer ?
#
loop_
_entity_poly.entity_id
_entity_poly.type
_entity_poly.pdbx_seq_one_letter_code
_entity_poly.pdbx_strand_id
1 'polypeptide(L)'
;MRLSLGFNMFTKSLISSPPPYFSLFFSSKSPSIFFFSPSSSSSSFYRPNMFASIRSSSSTSTEQLSSSPPLTPPPSGEVHVIVGPMFAGKTTTLLRRIQSERLKGRNVALIKSNKDTRYEHNSVVTHDGDKYPCWPLQNLSSFRQEFGPSAYDELEVIGIDEAQFFEDLYDFCQRAADHDGKTVIVAGLDGDYLRRSFGSVLDIVPLADSVTKLTARCDVCGKRANFTLRKTEETEKELIGGAEVYMPVCRQHYVSGQAVIEAARMVLQHKVQRG
;
A
#
# COMPACT_ATOMS: atom_id res chain seq x y z
N MET A 1 48.79 61.51 2.01
CA MET A 1 47.63 62.17 2.65
C MET A 1 46.56 61.10 2.83
N ARG A 2 46.48 60.35 3.95
CA ARG A 2 45.96 60.74 5.29
C ARG A 2 44.67 61.57 5.20
N LEU A 3 43.52 60.95 5.42
CA LEU A 3 42.80 61.02 6.71
C LEU A 3 41.54 60.11 6.73
N SER A 4 41.46 59.35 7.82
CA SER A 4 40.37 58.51 8.32
C SER A 4 39.39 59.32 9.17
N LEU A 5 38.16 58.81 9.35
CA LEU A 5 37.29 58.82 10.56
C LEU A 5 36.04 57.99 10.15
N GLY A 6 35.57 56.91 10.78
CA GLY A 6 35.72 56.43 12.16
C GLY A 6 34.40 56.67 12.94
N PHE A 7 33.91 55.65 13.66
CA PHE A 7 32.74 55.58 14.60
C PHE A 7 31.41 55.10 13.98
N ASN A 8 30.62 54.18 14.57
CA ASN A 8 30.67 53.54 15.89
C ASN A 8 29.95 52.17 15.92
N MET A 9 30.27 51.40 16.96
CA MET A 9 29.90 50.01 17.26
C MET A 9 28.83 49.95 18.38
N PHE A 10 28.18 48.78 18.53
CA PHE A 10 27.35 48.27 19.65
C PHE A 10 25.87 48.70 19.78
N THR A 11 24.96 47.73 19.75
CA THR A 11 24.35 47.12 20.97
C THR A 11 23.50 45.88 20.66
N LYS A 12 23.47 44.96 21.65
CA LYS A 12 22.78 43.66 21.72
C LYS A 12 21.29 43.83 22.04
N SER A 13 20.44 42.86 21.66
CA SER A 13 19.37 42.22 22.49
C SER A 13 18.55 41.27 21.58
N LEU A 14 18.67 39.93 21.68
CA LEU A 14 18.00 38.96 22.57
C LEU A 14 16.55 38.61 22.18
N ILE A 15 16.15 37.38 22.56
CA ILE A 15 14.86 36.65 22.43
C ILE A 15 14.91 35.60 21.29
N SER A 16 14.76 34.30 21.48
CA SER A 16 14.63 33.42 22.66
C SER A 16 14.75 31.97 22.20
N SER A 17 15.54 31.16 22.91
CA SER A 17 15.60 29.70 22.81
C SER A 17 14.39 29.03 23.47
N PRO A 18 14.02 27.79 23.07
CA PRO A 18 13.37 26.84 23.97
C PRO A 18 14.37 25.79 24.51
N PRO A 19 14.06 25.15 25.66
CA PRO A 19 15.02 24.46 26.53
C PRO A 19 15.23 22.97 26.18
N PRO A 20 16.16 22.27 26.88
CA PRO A 20 16.68 20.95 26.51
C PRO A 20 16.02 19.79 27.28
N TYR A 21 16.52 18.58 26.98
CA TYR A 21 16.36 17.27 27.66
C TYR A 21 15.30 16.31 27.11
N PHE A 22 15.75 15.28 26.37
CA PHE A 22 15.98 13.96 26.95
C PHE A 22 16.86 13.12 26.02
N SER A 23 18.06 12.77 26.48
CA SER A 23 18.89 11.71 25.91
C SER A 23 18.37 10.36 26.41
N LEU A 24 18.01 9.46 25.52
CA LEU A 24 17.92 8.03 25.83
C LEU A 24 18.80 7.26 24.83
N PHE A 25 19.92 6.78 25.34
CA PHE A 25 20.63 5.64 24.80
C PHE A 25 19.74 4.40 24.91
N PHE A 26 19.40 3.76 23.80
CA PHE A 26 19.10 2.32 23.68
C PHE A 26 19.36 1.96 22.21
N SER A 27 20.52 1.38 21.89
CA SER A 27 20.79 -0.07 21.87
C SER A 27 19.76 -0.87 21.08
N SER A 28 20.27 -1.57 20.08
CA SER A 28 19.58 -2.39 19.10
C SER A 28 18.59 -3.38 19.72
N LYS A 29 17.35 -3.37 19.22
CA LYS A 29 16.50 -4.55 18.93
C LYS A 29 15.13 -4.11 18.41
N SER A 30 14.77 -4.62 17.22
CA SER A 30 13.41 -4.85 16.65
C SER A 30 12.32 -3.75 16.77
N PRO A 31 11.63 -3.36 15.67
CA PRO A 31 10.55 -2.39 15.75
C PRO A 31 9.37 -2.97 16.54
N SER A 32 8.91 -2.22 17.53
CA SER A 32 7.82 -2.57 18.43
C SER A 32 6.48 -2.52 17.70
N ILE A 33 5.66 -3.55 17.93
CA ILE A 33 4.28 -3.68 17.46
C ILE A 33 3.46 -2.50 18.00
N PHE A 34 2.93 -1.65 17.14
CA PHE A 34 2.05 -0.55 17.51
C PHE A 34 0.58 -0.93 17.30
N PHE A 35 -0.08 -1.31 18.40
CA PHE A 35 -1.54 -1.32 18.50
C PHE A 35 -2.00 0.02 19.08
N PHE A 36 -2.86 0.75 18.35
CA PHE A 36 -3.54 1.92 18.89
C PHE A 36 -5.05 1.63 18.96
N SER A 37 -5.52 1.20 20.12
CA SER A 37 -6.95 1.14 20.45
C SER A 37 -7.41 2.43 21.14
N PRO A 38 -8.63 2.94 20.89
CA PRO A 38 -9.22 4.00 21.69
C PRO A 38 -9.78 3.46 23.01
N SER A 39 -9.44 4.10 24.12
CA SER A 39 -9.97 3.78 25.45
C SER A 39 -11.45 4.13 25.54
N SER A 40 -12.28 3.14 25.89
CA SER A 40 -13.65 3.36 26.35
C SER A 40 -13.78 3.02 27.83
N SER A 41 -13.95 4.05 28.64
CA SER A 41 -14.46 3.97 29.99
C SER A 41 -15.99 3.90 29.94
N SER A 42 -16.57 2.84 30.48
CA SER A 42 -17.91 2.94 31.05
C SER A 42 -18.14 1.89 32.13
N SER A 43 -18.56 2.42 33.25
CA SER A 43 -18.92 1.81 34.51
C SER A 43 -20.23 1.01 34.43
N SER A 44 -20.19 -0.19 35.01
CA SER A 44 -21.10 -0.68 36.05
C SER A 44 -22.57 -0.24 36.00
N PHE A 45 -23.47 -1.15 35.63
CA PHE A 45 -24.78 -1.25 36.28
C PHE A 45 -25.22 -2.72 36.44
N TYR A 46 -25.10 -3.19 37.68
CA TYR A 46 -25.81 -4.33 38.24
C TYR A 46 -27.29 -4.00 38.42
N ARG A 47 -28.20 -4.93 38.08
CA ARG A 47 -29.35 -5.26 38.95
C ARG A 47 -29.95 -6.64 38.62
N PRO A 48 -30.28 -7.47 39.63
CA PRO A 48 -30.78 -8.83 39.47
C PRO A 48 -32.30 -8.93 39.65
N ASN A 49 -32.90 -10.03 39.15
CA ASN A 49 -34.15 -10.64 39.64
C ASN A 49 -33.96 -12.16 39.43
N MET A 50 -33.75 -13.01 40.43
CA MET A 50 -34.68 -13.48 41.47
C MET A 50 -36.09 -13.73 40.95
N PHE A 51 -36.37 -14.97 40.55
CA PHE A 51 -37.54 -15.72 41.01
C PHE A 51 -37.24 -17.21 40.95
N ALA A 52 -37.26 -17.84 42.13
CA ALA A 52 -37.25 -19.27 42.30
C ALA A 52 -38.68 -19.82 42.14
N SER A 53 -38.81 -20.98 41.51
CA SER A 53 -39.91 -21.91 41.78
C SER A 53 -39.47 -23.33 41.46
N ILE A 54 -39.47 -24.13 42.53
CA ILE A 54 -39.24 -25.57 42.57
C ILE A 54 -40.50 -26.27 42.06
N ARG A 55 -40.36 -27.23 41.13
CA ARG A 55 -41.23 -28.42 41.09
C ARG A 55 -40.59 -29.59 40.34
N SER A 56 -40.27 -30.60 41.16
CA SER A 56 -40.42 -32.05 40.95
C SER A 56 -40.05 -32.68 39.61
N SER A 57 -39.09 -33.58 39.74
CA SER A 57 -38.68 -34.68 38.88
C SER A 57 -39.80 -35.57 38.32
N SER A 58 -39.73 -35.83 37.02
CA SER A 58 -40.09 -37.13 36.44
C SER A 58 -39.29 -37.34 35.14
N SER A 59 -38.50 -38.40 35.14
CA SER A 59 -37.63 -38.87 34.06
C SER A 59 -38.44 -39.48 32.91
N THR A 60 -38.33 -38.90 31.72
CA THR A 60 -38.54 -39.64 30.47
C THR A 60 -37.66 -39.03 29.40
N SER A 61 -36.69 -39.82 28.95
CA SER A 61 -35.73 -39.55 27.89
C SER A 61 -36.45 -39.19 26.59
N THR A 62 -36.47 -37.91 26.27
CA THR A 62 -36.78 -37.41 24.93
C THR A 62 -35.47 -36.89 24.38
N GLU A 63 -34.97 -37.51 23.31
CA GLU A 63 -33.78 -37.06 22.57
C GLU A 63 -33.97 -35.59 22.18
N GLN A 64 -33.23 -34.71 22.85
CA GLN A 64 -33.12 -33.33 22.42
C GLN A 64 -32.15 -33.30 21.25
N LEU A 65 -32.71 -33.31 20.05
CA LEU A 65 -32.01 -32.87 18.86
C LEU A 65 -31.70 -31.38 19.06
N SER A 66 -30.50 -31.09 19.56
CA SER A 66 -29.99 -29.74 19.68
C SER A 66 -29.80 -29.17 18.27
N SER A 67 -30.76 -28.37 17.83
CA SER A 67 -30.59 -27.53 16.65
C SER A 67 -29.46 -26.56 16.97
N SER A 68 -28.26 -26.83 16.47
CA SER A 68 -27.18 -25.86 16.43
C SER A 68 -27.72 -24.57 15.76
N PRO A 69 -27.35 -23.38 16.26
CA PRO A 69 -27.67 -22.15 15.54
C PRO A 69 -27.11 -22.30 14.11
N PRO A 70 -27.78 -21.75 13.07
CA PRO A 70 -27.21 -21.74 11.75
C PRO A 70 -25.83 -21.10 11.86
N LEU A 71 -24.78 -21.86 11.55
CA LEU A 71 -23.43 -21.36 11.46
C LEU A 71 -23.48 -20.27 10.39
N THR A 72 -23.59 -19.01 10.81
CA THR A 72 -23.36 -17.89 9.91
C THR A 72 -21.97 -18.14 9.33
N PRO A 73 -21.84 -18.33 8.01
CA PRO A 73 -20.53 -18.52 7.43
C PRO A 73 -19.66 -17.35 7.87
N PRO A 74 -18.37 -17.58 8.19
CA PRO A 74 -17.49 -16.49 8.57
C PRO A 74 -17.59 -15.40 7.49
N PRO A 75 -17.55 -14.11 7.89
CA PRO A 75 -17.65 -13.02 6.92
C PRO A 75 -16.55 -13.23 5.86
N SER A 76 -16.97 -13.34 4.60
CA SER A 76 -16.04 -13.48 3.48
C SER A 76 -15.24 -12.20 3.35
N GLY A 77 -13.94 -12.33 3.09
CA GLY A 77 -13.11 -11.20 2.70
C GLY A 77 -13.49 -10.67 1.32
N GLU A 78 -12.79 -9.62 0.88
CA GLU A 78 -13.00 -8.99 -0.41
C GLU A 78 -11.65 -8.64 -1.05
N VAL A 79 -11.55 -8.70 -2.37
CA VAL A 79 -10.36 -8.29 -3.13
C VAL A 79 -10.72 -7.11 -4.05
N HIS A 80 -10.08 -5.96 -3.82
CA HIS A 80 -10.22 -4.77 -4.67
C HIS A 80 -8.93 -4.42 -5.37
N VAL A 81 -8.97 -4.33 -6.69
CA VAL A 81 -7.79 -4.11 -7.53
C VAL A 81 -7.82 -2.71 -8.15
N ILE A 82 -6.74 -1.96 -7.97
CA ILE A 82 -6.51 -0.62 -8.51
C ILE A 82 -5.33 -0.71 -9.49
N VAL A 83 -5.61 -0.56 -10.78
CA VAL A 83 -4.60 -0.66 -11.84
C VAL A 83 -4.54 0.61 -12.69
N GLY A 84 -3.53 0.69 -13.55
CA GLY A 84 -3.34 1.80 -14.48
C GLY A 84 -1.86 2.11 -14.68
N PRO A 85 -1.54 2.98 -15.64
CA PRO A 85 -0.16 3.32 -15.95
C PRO A 85 0.54 4.00 -14.77
N MET A 86 1.86 4.15 -14.87
CA MET A 86 2.60 5.08 -14.01
C MET A 86 1.95 6.48 -14.03
N PHE A 87 2.06 7.21 -12.92
CA PHE A 87 1.51 8.56 -12.75
C PHE A 87 -0.03 8.67 -12.74
N ALA A 88 -0.75 7.53 -12.69
CA ALA A 88 -2.21 7.52 -12.60
C ALA A 88 -2.78 7.73 -11.17
N GLY A 89 -1.92 7.90 -10.15
CA GLY A 89 -2.36 8.10 -8.76
C GLY A 89 -2.83 6.82 -8.05
N LYS A 90 -2.28 5.65 -8.41
CA LYS A 90 -2.63 4.35 -7.80
C LYS A 90 -2.36 4.32 -6.30
N THR A 91 -1.11 4.58 -5.90
CA THR A 91 -0.69 4.70 -4.50
C THR A 91 -1.55 5.69 -3.71
N THR A 92 -1.81 6.88 -4.27
CA THR A 92 -2.69 7.88 -3.64
C THR A 92 -4.11 7.34 -3.42
N THR A 93 -4.66 6.61 -4.40
CA THR A 93 -6.00 6.01 -4.29
C THR A 93 -6.04 4.90 -3.25
N LEU A 94 -5.02 4.04 -3.22
CA LEU A 94 -4.85 3.01 -2.19
C LEU A 94 -4.79 3.62 -0.80
N LEU A 95 -3.91 4.61 -0.59
CA LEU A 95 -3.74 5.27 0.70
C LEU A 95 -5.01 5.96 1.20
N ARG A 96 -5.77 6.61 0.30
CA ARG A 96 -7.07 7.19 0.64
C ARG A 96 -8.07 6.13 1.12
N ARG A 97 -8.11 4.95 0.49
CA ARG A 97 -8.97 3.84 0.94
C ARG A 97 -8.51 3.29 2.29
N ILE A 98 -7.22 3.04 2.47
CA ILE A 98 -6.65 2.57 3.75
C ILE A 98 -6.95 3.57 4.88
N GLN A 99 -6.77 4.86 4.64
CA GLN A 99 -7.10 5.90 5.61
C GLN A 99 -8.60 5.92 5.92
N SER A 100 -9.47 5.76 4.92
CA SER A 100 -10.91 5.69 5.13
C SER A 100 -11.31 4.49 6.00
N GLU A 101 -10.71 3.31 5.80
CA GLU A 101 -11.00 2.12 6.61
C GLU A 101 -10.50 2.30 8.05
N ARG A 102 -9.31 2.89 8.22
CA ARG A 102 -8.79 3.24 9.55
C ARG A 102 -9.71 4.23 10.29
N LEU A 103 -10.24 5.23 9.60
CA LEU A 103 -11.18 6.21 10.20
C LEU A 103 -12.52 5.57 10.61
N LYS A 104 -12.89 4.43 10.01
CA LYS A 104 -14.02 3.61 10.46
C LYS A 104 -13.68 2.73 11.67
N GLY A 105 -12.46 2.80 12.19
CA GLY A 105 -12.00 2.03 13.35
C GLY A 105 -11.49 0.63 12.99
N ARG A 106 -11.32 0.29 11.70
CA ARG A 106 -10.82 -1.02 11.30
C ARG A 106 -9.31 -1.13 11.44
N ASN A 107 -8.83 -2.31 11.79
CA ASN A 107 -7.40 -2.60 11.84
C ASN A 107 -6.83 -2.77 10.43
N VAL A 108 -5.87 -1.92 10.07
CA VAL A 108 -5.30 -1.87 8.72
C VAL A 108 -3.80 -2.10 8.70
N ALA A 109 -3.30 -2.78 7.67
CA ALA A 109 -1.88 -2.85 7.35
C ALA A 109 -1.64 -2.41 5.91
N LEU A 110 -0.45 -1.86 5.65
CA LEU A 110 0.01 -1.47 4.31
C LEU A 110 1.34 -2.15 4.02
N ILE A 111 1.43 -2.82 2.88
CA ILE A 111 2.61 -3.56 2.41
C ILE A 111 3.15 -2.87 1.16
N LYS A 112 4.49 -2.79 1.03
CA LYS A 112 5.17 -2.38 -0.20
C LYS A 112 6.23 -3.41 -0.58
N SER A 113 6.52 -3.54 -1.86
CA SER A 113 7.66 -4.36 -2.29
C SER A 113 8.99 -3.67 -1.93
N ASN A 114 9.95 -4.43 -1.45
CA ASN A 114 11.33 -3.96 -1.25
C ASN A 114 12.12 -3.83 -2.58
N LYS A 115 11.62 -4.40 -3.68
CA LYS A 115 12.21 -4.24 -5.02
C LYS A 115 12.04 -2.81 -5.53
N ASP A 116 11.05 -2.07 -5.03
CA ASP A 116 10.91 -0.64 -5.31
C ASP A 116 11.73 0.21 -4.34
N THR A 117 12.90 0.65 -4.82
CA THR A 117 13.84 1.49 -4.08
C THR A 117 13.70 2.99 -4.38
N ARG A 118 12.66 3.41 -5.12
CA ARG A 118 12.44 4.84 -5.49
C ARG A 118 12.07 5.72 -4.30
N TYR A 119 11.53 5.12 -3.24
CA TYR A 119 11.06 5.80 -2.04
C TYR A 119 11.66 5.16 -0.78
N GLU A 120 11.66 5.89 0.34
CA GLU A 120 12.19 5.42 1.63
C GLU A 120 11.68 4.03 2.02
N HIS A 121 12.57 3.21 2.61
CA HIS A 121 12.33 1.78 2.85
C HIS A 121 11.11 1.49 3.75
N ASN A 122 10.77 2.40 4.67
CA ASN A 122 9.74 2.18 5.70
C ASN A 122 8.49 3.05 5.55
N SER A 123 8.34 3.77 4.42
CA SER A 123 7.10 4.51 4.16
C SER A 123 6.65 4.39 2.72
N VAL A 124 5.34 4.43 2.53
CA VAL A 124 4.72 4.72 1.24
C VAL A 124 4.52 6.22 1.18
N VAL A 125 5.13 6.83 0.18
CA VAL A 125 5.12 8.29 -0.05
C VAL A 125 4.18 8.57 -1.20
N THR A 126 3.15 9.38 -0.97
CA THR A 126 2.38 9.92 -2.10
C THR A 126 3.22 10.95 -2.85
N HIS A 127 2.88 11.20 -4.12
CA HIS A 127 3.44 12.35 -4.85
C HIS A 127 3.17 13.69 -4.14
N ASP A 128 2.15 13.76 -3.28
CA ASP A 128 1.76 14.95 -2.52
C ASP A 128 2.56 15.10 -1.20
N GLY A 129 3.46 14.17 -0.86
CA GLY A 129 4.39 14.26 0.27
C GLY A 129 3.95 13.56 1.56
N ASP A 130 2.73 13.02 1.62
CA ASP A 130 2.25 12.27 2.78
C ASP A 130 2.98 10.94 2.93
N LYS A 131 3.45 10.63 4.14
CA LYS A 131 4.13 9.37 4.49
C LYS A 131 3.23 8.49 5.35
N TYR A 132 3.02 7.25 4.90
CA TYR A 132 2.31 6.23 5.67
C TYR A 132 3.27 5.11 6.08
N PRO A 133 3.23 4.65 7.35
CA PRO A 133 4.02 3.49 7.77
C PRO A 133 3.57 2.26 6.97
N CYS A 134 4.54 1.48 6.52
CA CYS A 134 4.29 0.28 5.72
C CYS A 134 5.29 -0.83 6.05
N TRP A 135 4.94 -2.04 5.66
CA TRP A 135 5.77 -3.23 5.77
C TRP A 135 6.48 -3.50 4.45
N PRO A 136 7.79 -3.23 4.34
CA PRO A 136 8.56 -3.58 3.16
C PRO A 136 8.83 -5.08 3.15
N LEU A 137 8.34 -5.78 2.12
CA LEU A 137 8.50 -7.22 1.98
C LEU A 137 9.09 -7.59 0.62
N GLN A 138 9.80 -8.71 0.59
CA GLN A 138 10.20 -9.35 -0.67
C GLN A 138 9.08 -10.24 -1.22
N ASN A 139 8.42 -10.99 -0.34
CA ASN A 139 7.35 -11.94 -0.65
C ASN A 139 6.19 -11.73 0.33
N LEU A 140 4.95 -11.87 -0.13
CA LEU A 140 3.76 -11.67 0.71
C LEU A 140 3.54 -12.83 1.69
N SER A 141 3.98 -14.03 1.33
CA SER A 141 3.91 -15.25 2.14
C SER A 141 4.59 -15.14 3.52
N SER A 142 5.59 -14.26 3.68
CA SER A 142 6.24 -14.02 4.98
C SER A 142 5.49 -13.03 5.86
N PHE A 143 4.53 -12.27 5.32
CA PHE A 143 3.87 -11.17 6.02
C PHE A 143 3.27 -11.60 7.35
N ARG A 144 2.51 -12.70 7.40
CA ARG A 144 1.87 -13.17 8.63
C ARG A 144 2.87 -13.47 9.74
N GLN A 145 4.03 -14.03 9.40
CA GLN A 145 5.06 -14.36 10.37
C GLN A 145 5.82 -13.11 10.82
N GLU A 146 6.17 -12.21 9.90
CA GLU A 146 6.91 -10.98 10.19
C GLU A 146 6.06 -9.94 10.94
N PHE A 147 4.78 -9.85 10.62
CA PHE A 147 3.82 -8.98 11.32
C PHE A 147 3.48 -9.50 12.72
N GLY A 148 3.58 -10.81 12.92
CA GLY A 148 3.16 -11.50 14.13
C GLY A 148 1.80 -12.17 13.93
N PRO A 149 1.68 -13.51 14.10
CA PRO A 149 0.44 -14.24 13.80
C PRO A 149 -0.79 -13.71 14.53
N SER A 150 -0.68 -13.44 15.84
CA SER A 150 -1.78 -12.88 16.62
C SER A 150 -2.20 -11.49 16.13
N ALA A 151 -1.22 -10.66 15.76
CA ALA A 151 -1.52 -9.34 15.24
C ALA A 151 -2.17 -9.40 13.86
N TYR A 152 -1.73 -10.34 13.01
CA TYR A 152 -2.32 -10.56 11.70
C TYR A 152 -3.79 -11.00 11.80
N ASP A 153 -4.09 -11.87 12.78
CA ASP A 153 -5.45 -12.35 12.98
C ASP A 153 -6.42 -11.19 13.33
N GLU A 154 -5.93 -10.14 14.01
CA GLU A 154 -6.68 -8.91 14.31
C GLU A 154 -6.82 -7.93 13.13
N LEU A 155 -6.05 -8.08 12.05
CA LEU A 155 -6.19 -7.23 10.87
C LEU A 155 -7.54 -7.46 10.18
N GLU A 156 -8.10 -6.40 9.60
CA GLU A 156 -9.31 -6.49 8.80
C GLU A 156 -9.08 -6.05 7.36
N VAL A 157 -8.12 -5.14 7.15
CA VAL A 157 -7.80 -4.60 5.82
C VAL A 157 -6.30 -4.65 5.56
N ILE A 158 -5.91 -5.15 4.39
CA ILE A 158 -4.53 -5.22 3.94
C ILE A 158 -4.40 -4.46 2.61
N GLY A 159 -3.64 -3.37 2.62
CA GLY A 159 -3.24 -2.65 1.41
C GLY A 159 -1.92 -3.19 0.86
N ILE A 160 -1.84 -3.41 -0.44
CA ILE A 160 -0.61 -3.85 -1.13
C ILE A 160 -0.30 -2.85 -2.23
N ASP A 161 0.83 -2.15 -2.13
CA ASP A 161 1.31 -1.24 -3.17
C ASP A 161 2.41 -1.88 -4.02
N GLU A 162 2.55 -1.40 -5.26
CA GLU A 162 3.51 -1.88 -6.25
C GLU A 162 3.43 -3.40 -6.47
N ALA A 163 2.19 -3.91 -6.53
CA ALA A 163 1.88 -5.33 -6.49
C ALA A 163 2.47 -6.16 -7.63
N GLN A 164 2.85 -5.52 -8.75
CA GLN A 164 3.49 -6.20 -9.88
C GLN A 164 4.85 -6.84 -9.55
N PHE A 165 5.44 -6.51 -8.40
CA PHE A 165 6.71 -7.07 -7.95
C PHE A 165 6.57 -8.33 -7.07
N PHE A 166 5.35 -8.67 -6.65
CA PHE A 166 5.06 -9.86 -5.84
C PHE A 166 4.61 -11.02 -6.73
N GLU A 167 5.40 -12.08 -6.77
CA GLU A 167 5.11 -13.29 -7.54
C GLU A 167 4.02 -14.14 -6.86
N ASP A 168 3.96 -14.10 -5.52
CA ASP A 168 3.00 -14.81 -4.67
C ASP A 168 1.70 -14.03 -4.40
N LEU A 169 1.41 -12.99 -5.21
CA LEU A 169 0.23 -12.13 -5.05
C LEU A 169 -1.09 -12.89 -5.13
N TYR A 170 -1.21 -13.84 -6.07
CA TYR A 170 -2.43 -14.62 -6.25
C TYR A 170 -2.76 -15.45 -5.01
N ASP A 171 -1.80 -16.28 -4.58
CA ASP A 171 -1.97 -17.17 -3.43
C ASP A 171 -2.24 -16.38 -2.13
N PHE A 172 -1.57 -15.23 -1.98
CA PHE A 172 -1.80 -14.35 -0.84
C PHE A 172 -3.22 -13.78 -0.85
N CYS A 173 -3.67 -13.19 -1.96
CA CYS A 173 -4.99 -12.57 -2.04
C CYS A 173 -6.10 -13.59 -1.84
N GLN A 174 -5.98 -14.77 -2.49
CA GLN A 174 -6.94 -15.85 -2.34
C GLN A 174 -7.05 -16.28 -0.88
N ARG A 175 -5.92 -16.57 -0.22
CA ARG A 175 -5.94 -17.02 1.18
C ARG A 175 -6.48 -15.94 2.13
N ALA A 176 -6.01 -14.72 1.98
CA ALA A 176 -6.41 -13.62 2.85
C ALA A 176 -7.92 -13.32 2.76
N ALA A 177 -8.50 -13.36 1.55
CA ALA A 177 -9.92 -13.12 1.35
C ALA A 177 -10.78 -14.34 1.69
N ASP A 178 -10.47 -15.51 1.11
CA ASP A 178 -11.35 -16.70 1.16
C ASP A 178 -11.29 -17.42 2.51
N HIS A 179 -10.14 -17.39 3.19
CA HIS A 179 -9.91 -18.15 4.42
C HIS A 179 -9.73 -17.28 5.66
N ASP A 180 -9.05 -16.14 5.54
CA ASP A 180 -8.74 -15.28 6.68
C ASP A 180 -9.76 -14.14 6.88
N GLY A 181 -10.72 -13.98 5.97
CA GLY A 181 -11.79 -12.98 6.05
C GLY A 181 -11.33 -11.52 5.93
N LYS A 182 -10.20 -11.27 5.24
CA LYS A 182 -9.59 -9.93 5.13
C LYS A 182 -10.08 -9.20 3.87
N THR A 183 -10.25 -7.89 3.97
CA THR A 183 -10.38 -7.01 2.80
C THR A 183 -8.98 -6.69 2.26
N VAL A 184 -8.66 -7.12 1.05
CA VAL A 184 -7.38 -6.87 0.39
C VAL A 184 -7.55 -5.78 -0.67
N ILE A 185 -6.80 -4.68 -0.56
CA ILE A 185 -6.80 -3.58 -1.54
C ILE A 185 -5.45 -3.55 -2.23
N VAL A 186 -5.41 -3.91 -3.51
CA VAL A 186 -4.18 -4.08 -4.29
C VAL A 186 -4.02 -2.91 -5.26
N ALA A 187 -2.84 -2.30 -5.29
CA ALA A 187 -2.45 -1.31 -6.29
C ALA A 187 -1.22 -1.78 -7.07
N GLY A 188 -1.30 -1.74 -8.40
CA GLY A 188 -0.19 -2.19 -9.25
C GLY A 188 -0.31 -1.78 -10.71
N LEU A 189 0.75 -1.97 -11.46
CA LEU A 189 0.74 -1.80 -12.91
C LEU A 189 0.02 -2.98 -13.57
N ASP A 190 -0.96 -2.72 -14.44
CA ASP A 190 -1.61 -3.75 -15.26
C ASP A 190 -0.73 -4.21 -16.43
N GLY A 191 0.20 -3.36 -16.86
CA GLY A 191 1.16 -3.72 -17.89
C GLY A 191 2.50 -3.00 -17.77
N ASP A 192 3.52 -3.65 -18.32
CA ASP A 192 4.86 -3.08 -18.46
C ASP A 192 4.93 -2.04 -19.59
N TYR A 193 6.12 -1.50 -19.84
CA TYR A 193 6.34 -0.51 -20.89
C TYR A 193 6.07 -1.06 -22.32
N LEU A 194 5.99 -2.38 -22.48
CA LEU A 194 5.63 -3.08 -23.72
C LEU A 194 4.14 -3.43 -23.81
N ARG A 195 3.33 -3.03 -22.80
CA ARG A 195 1.91 -3.40 -22.62
C ARG A 195 1.68 -4.89 -22.42
N ARG A 196 2.70 -5.64 -21.97
CA ARG A 196 2.55 -7.04 -21.53
C ARG A 196 2.15 -7.05 -20.06
N SER A 197 1.59 -8.16 -19.59
CA SER A 197 1.29 -8.31 -18.16
C SER A 197 2.54 -8.09 -17.30
N PHE A 198 2.37 -7.33 -16.21
CA PHE A 198 3.43 -7.09 -15.24
C PHE A 198 3.11 -7.85 -13.95
N GLY A 199 3.94 -8.87 -13.68
CA GLY A 199 3.76 -9.75 -12.52
C GLY A 199 2.41 -10.45 -12.56
N SER A 200 1.89 -10.72 -11.36
CA SER A 200 0.64 -11.48 -11.18
C SER A 200 -0.58 -10.57 -10.96
N VAL A 201 -0.46 -9.26 -11.24
CA VAL A 201 -1.55 -8.27 -10.99
C VAL A 201 -2.81 -8.55 -11.79
N LEU A 202 -2.66 -9.07 -13.03
CA LEU A 202 -3.82 -9.44 -13.84
C LEU A 202 -4.40 -10.81 -13.44
N ASP A 203 -3.61 -11.66 -12.79
CA ASP A 203 -4.04 -13.00 -12.40
C ASP A 203 -5.02 -12.97 -11.22
N ILE A 204 -5.02 -11.89 -10.43
CA ILE A 204 -5.99 -11.68 -9.35
C ILE A 204 -7.30 -11.02 -9.81
N VAL A 205 -7.42 -10.60 -11.07
CA VAL A 205 -8.65 -10.00 -11.59
C VAL A 205 -9.86 -10.94 -11.47
N PRO A 206 -9.76 -12.26 -11.76
CA PRO A 206 -10.85 -13.19 -11.52
C PRO A 206 -11.26 -13.36 -10.05
N LEU A 207 -10.37 -13.04 -9.10
CA LEU A 207 -10.65 -13.07 -7.66
C LEU A 207 -11.30 -11.77 -7.16
N ALA A 208 -11.28 -10.70 -7.97
CA ALA A 208 -11.58 -9.36 -7.50
C ALA A 208 -13.08 -9.04 -7.47
N ASP A 209 -13.57 -8.60 -6.31
CA ASP A 209 -14.89 -7.99 -6.12
C ASP A 209 -15.00 -6.64 -6.83
N SER A 210 -13.88 -5.94 -7.01
CA SER A 210 -13.86 -4.72 -7.82
C SER A 210 -12.53 -4.52 -8.53
N VAL A 211 -12.59 -4.03 -9.77
CA VAL A 211 -11.40 -3.63 -10.54
C VAL A 211 -11.56 -2.18 -11.00
N THR A 212 -10.64 -1.32 -10.59
CA THR A 212 -10.61 0.11 -10.94
C THR A 212 -9.37 0.39 -11.79
N LYS A 213 -9.58 0.74 -13.07
CA LYS A 213 -8.48 1.18 -13.95
C LYS A 213 -8.39 2.70 -14.00
N LEU A 214 -7.38 3.24 -13.33
CA LEU A 214 -7.05 4.65 -13.34
C LEU A 214 -6.37 5.05 -14.64
N THR A 215 -6.48 6.34 -14.98
CA THR A 215 -5.84 6.93 -16.16
C THR A 215 -5.05 8.16 -15.75
N ALA A 216 -3.84 8.30 -16.28
CA ALA A 216 -3.03 9.50 -16.12
C ALA A 216 -3.43 10.57 -17.16
N ARG A 217 -2.70 11.69 -17.21
CA ARG A 217 -2.70 12.62 -18.34
C ARG A 217 -1.53 12.32 -19.25
N CYS A 218 -1.75 12.41 -20.57
CA CYS A 218 -0.71 12.18 -21.55
C CYS A 218 0.23 13.36 -21.60
N ASP A 219 1.52 13.13 -21.38
CA ASP A 219 2.53 14.20 -21.37
C ASP A 219 2.72 14.89 -22.73
N VAL A 220 2.28 14.25 -23.81
CA VAL A 220 2.40 14.81 -25.17
C VAL A 220 1.19 15.68 -25.56
N CYS A 221 -0.03 15.29 -25.17
CA CYS A 221 -1.25 15.96 -25.66
C CYS A 221 -2.32 16.26 -24.60
N GLY A 222 -2.05 15.99 -23.33
CA GLY A 222 -2.97 16.27 -22.21
C GLY A 222 -4.21 15.37 -22.11
N LYS A 223 -4.51 14.55 -23.14
CA LYS A 223 -5.62 13.58 -23.12
C LYS A 223 -5.39 12.46 -22.10
N ARG A 224 -6.41 11.64 -21.83
CA ARG A 224 -6.27 10.46 -20.95
C ARG A 224 -5.15 9.53 -21.43
N ALA A 225 -4.23 9.22 -20.53
CA ALA A 225 -3.16 8.27 -20.74
C ALA A 225 -3.49 6.94 -20.08
N ASN A 226 -3.34 5.87 -20.86
CA ASN A 226 -3.61 4.50 -20.44
C ASN A 226 -2.34 3.64 -20.42
N PHE A 227 -1.21 4.17 -20.89
CA PHE A 227 0.02 3.42 -21.10
C PHE A 227 1.20 4.17 -20.52
N THR A 228 2.19 3.41 -20.09
CA THR A 228 3.52 3.91 -19.74
C THR A 228 4.44 3.69 -20.93
N LEU A 229 5.11 4.75 -21.37
CA LEU A 229 6.16 4.70 -22.37
C LEU A 229 7.51 4.86 -21.67
N ARG A 230 8.46 3.94 -21.93
CA ARG A 230 9.86 4.11 -21.55
C ARG A 230 10.53 5.04 -22.56
N LYS A 231 11.26 6.04 -22.07
CA LYS A 231 11.96 7.04 -22.88
C LYS A 231 13.41 6.65 -23.19
N THR A 232 13.97 5.74 -22.38
CA THR A 232 15.37 5.32 -22.44
C THR A 232 15.53 4.00 -23.21
N GLU A 233 16.76 3.63 -23.54
CA GLU A 233 17.07 2.54 -24.47
C GLU A 233 17.18 1.14 -23.82
N GLU A 234 17.31 1.12 -22.50
CA GLU A 234 17.38 -0.08 -21.67
C GLU A 234 16.21 -1.03 -21.95
N THR A 235 16.50 -2.33 -21.99
CA THR A 235 15.53 -3.37 -22.39
C THR A 235 15.09 -4.26 -21.26
N GLU A 236 15.70 -4.12 -20.09
CA GLU A 236 15.34 -4.85 -18.89
C GLU A 236 13.86 -4.62 -18.59
N LYS A 237 13.12 -5.71 -18.35
CA LYS A 237 11.69 -5.62 -18.02
C LYS A 237 11.49 -4.78 -16.75
N GLU A 238 12.30 -5.05 -15.73
CA GLU A 238 12.33 -4.34 -14.47
C GLU A 238 13.47 -3.32 -14.48
N LEU A 239 13.13 -2.06 -14.74
CA LEU A 239 14.03 -0.93 -14.57
C LEU A 239 13.36 0.05 -13.62
N ILE A 240 13.94 0.20 -12.44
CA ILE A 240 13.45 1.11 -11.40
C ILE A 240 13.73 2.54 -11.84
N GLY A 241 12.67 3.33 -11.98
CA GLY A 241 12.75 4.73 -12.40
C GLY A 241 11.42 5.45 -12.25
N GLY A 242 11.50 6.78 -12.25
CA GLY A 242 10.40 7.72 -12.21
C GLY A 242 10.20 8.44 -13.55
N ALA A 243 9.94 9.75 -13.47
CA ALA A 243 9.64 10.60 -14.62
C ALA A 243 10.84 10.82 -15.56
N GLU A 244 12.05 10.52 -15.11
CA GLU A 244 13.28 10.55 -15.90
C GLU A 244 13.33 9.39 -16.91
N VAL A 245 12.84 8.20 -16.55
CA VAL A 245 12.81 7.00 -17.41
C VAL A 245 11.48 6.83 -18.13
N TYR A 246 10.36 7.15 -17.48
CA TYR A 246 9.03 6.81 -17.96
C TYR A 246 8.13 8.04 -18.13
N MET A 247 7.15 7.95 -19.03
CA MET A 247 6.10 8.96 -19.18
C MET A 247 4.73 8.31 -19.47
N PRO A 248 3.63 8.89 -18.97
CA PRO A 248 2.28 8.45 -19.30
C PRO A 248 1.86 8.95 -20.68
N VAL A 249 1.31 8.06 -21.52
CA VAL A 249 0.88 8.40 -22.88
C VAL A 249 -0.49 7.83 -23.26
N CYS A 250 -1.17 8.52 -24.17
CA CYS A 250 -2.36 8.00 -24.83
C CYS A 250 -1.98 6.94 -25.88
N ARG A 251 -2.97 6.23 -26.42
CA ARG A 251 -2.75 5.16 -27.39
C ARG A 251 -1.96 5.60 -28.63
N GLN A 252 -2.32 6.76 -29.18
CA GLN A 252 -1.66 7.31 -30.36
C GLN A 252 -0.18 7.56 -30.10
N HIS A 253 0.16 8.25 -29.01
CA HIS A 253 1.54 8.57 -28.67
C HIS A 253 2.35 7.37 -28.18
N TYR A 254 1.70 6.34 -27.63
CA TYR A 254 2.37 5.07 -27.41
C TYR A 254 2.83 4.45 -28.72
N VAL A 255 1.92 4.29 -29.70
CA VAL A 255 2.23 3.65 -30.98
C VAL A 255 3.26 4.45 -31.78
N SER A 256 3.10 5.78 -31.87
CA SER A 256 4.07 6.61 -32.58
C SER A 256 5.42 6.68 -31.85
N GLY A 257 5.41 6.74 -30.52
CA GLY A 257 6.64 6.75 -29.71
C GLY A 257 7.44 5.46 -29.84
N GLN A 258 6.78 4.30 -29.85
CA GLN A 258 7.43 3.01 -30.09
C GLN A 258 8.10 2.95 -31.46
N ALA A 259 7.43 3.43 -32.51
CA ALA A 259 8.01 3.47 -33.86
C ALA A 259 9.28 4.33 -33.93
N VAL A 260 9.31 5.46 -33.22
CA VAL A 260 10.49 6.33 -33.15
C VAL A 260 11.64 5.64 -32.41
N ILE A 261 11.37 4.99 -31.28
CA ILE A 261 12.38 4.26 -30.48
C ILE A 261 12.95 3.08 -31.29
N GLU A 262 12.11 2.34 -31.99
CA GLU A 262 12.53 1.22 -32.84
C GLU A 262 13.41 1.68 -34.01
N ALA A 263 13.02 2.76 -34.69
CA ALA A 263 13.81 3.37 -35.75
C ALA A 263 15.17 3.86 -35.23
N ALA A 264 15.21 4.51 -34.06
CA ALA A 264 16.45 4.94 -33.42
C ALA A 264 17.37 3.74 -33.12
N ARG A 265 16.81 2.65 -32.59
CA ARG A 265 17.55 1.41 -32.31
C ARG A 265 18.18 0.80 -33.57
N MET A 266 17.42 0.74 -34.68
CA MET A 266 17.93 0.25 -35.96
C MET A 266 19.12 1.07 -36.47
N VAL A 267 19.06 2.40 -36.37
CA VAL A 267 20.15 3.30 -36.78
C VAL A 267 21.40 3.09 -35.93
N LEU A 268 21.25 2.93 -34.61
CA LEU A 268 22.37 2.72 -33.70
C LEU A 268 23.07 1.38 -33.93
N GLN A 269 22.30 0.29 -34.08
CA GLN A 269 22.86 -1.04 -34.35
C GLN A 269 23.66 -1.07 -35.66
N HIS A 270 23.18 -0.36 -36.68
CA HIS A 270 23.87 -0.26 -37.97
C HIS A 270 25.15 0.59 -37.92
N LYS A 271 25.27 1.53 -36.97
CA LYS A 271 26.52 2.26 -36.71
C LYS A 271 27.54 1.40 -35.96
N VAL A 272 27.09 0.56 -35.03
CA VAL A 272 27.96 -0.35 -34.27
C VAL A 272 28.53 -1.48 -35.14
N GLN A 273 27.80 -1.94 -36.16
CA GLN A 273 28.30 -2.95 -37.10
C GLN A 273 29.26 -2.40 -38.17
N ARG A 274 29.41 -1.08 -38.28
CA ARG A 274 30.24 -0.41 -39.30
C ARG A 274 31.44 0.34 -38.70
N GLY A 275 31.61 0.34 -37.38
CA GLY A 275 32.77 0.89 -36.67
C GLY A 275 33.60 -0.22 -36.05
#